data_AF-A0A3C1DUG2-F1
#
_entry.id   AF-A0A3C1DUG2-F1
#
_cell.length_a   1.000
_cell.length_b   1.000
_cell.length_c   1.000
_cell.angle_alpha   90.00
_cell.angle_beta   90.00
_cell.angle_gamma   90.00
#
_symmetry.space_group_name_H-M   'P 1'
#
loop_
_entity.id
_entity.type
_entity.pdbx_description
1 polymer ?
#
loop_
_entity_poly.entity_id
_entity_poly.type
_entity_poly.pdbx_seq_one_letter_code
_entity_poly.pdbx_strand_id
1 'polypeptide(L)'
;MARELEAVPAERRPHAGAIAVLPDDDPMFLDAVRAAGGEIAALSPDTRGLVWLSSGDAEDLVAVLDAHPGIEWVQLPYAGVDAFAGVLSGFADRPLPLWTSAKGAYSQPVAEHALMLTLSLLRLIPERVRATSWPTGEKFGTSLFGLSVLIVGAGGIVVELIRLLEPFGVRVTVVRRS
;
A
#
# COMPACT_ATOMS: atom_id res chain seq x y z
N MET A 1 14.94 3.98 -15.18
CA MET A 1 15.77 2.85 -14.71
C MET A 1 15.20 2.37 -13.40
N ALA A 2 14.72 1.12 -13.35
CA ALA A 2 14.46 0.47 -12.07
C ALA A 2 15.80 0.37 -11.33
N ARG A 3 15.85 0.80 -10.07
CA ARG A 3 17.02 0.61 -9.21
C ARG A 3 17.22 -0.89 -9.08
N GLU A 4 18.45 -1.37 -9.31
CA GLU A 4 18.80 -2.77 -9.12
C GLU A 4 18.46 -3.16 -7.66
N LEU A 5 17.77 -4.29 -7.50
CA LEU A 5 17.36 -4.76 -6.18
C LEU A 5 18.59 -5.31 -5.46
N GLU A 6 19.20 -4.48 -4.62
CA GLU A 6 20.28 -4.90 -3.73
C GLU A 6 19.71 -5.82 -2.65
N ALA A 7 20.40 -6.94 -2.39
CA ALA A 7 20.02 -7.84 -1.32
C ALA A 7 20.16 -7.14 0.04
N VAL A 8 19.23 -7.40 0.96
CA VAL A 8 19.32 -6.91 2.34
C VAL A 8 20.65 -7.40 2.96
N PRO A 9 21.45 -6.53 3.60
CA PRO A 9 22.69 -6.92 4.27
C PRO A 9 22.45 -8.02 5.31
N ALA A 10 23.43 -8.91 5.52
CA ALA A 10 23.25 -10.11 6.34
C ALA A 10 22.83 -9.79 7.78
N GLU A 11 23.40 -8.73 8.36
CA GLU A 11 23.11 -8.22 9.70
C GLU A 11 21.70 -7.64 9.87
N ARG A 12 20.98 -7.39 8.77
CA ARG A 12 19.59 -6.91 8.76
C ARG A 12 18.58 -7.99 8.37
N ARG A 13 19.04 -9.23 8.18
CA ARG A 13 18.15 -10.35 7.82
C ARG A 13 17.58 -10.95 9.11
N PRO A 14 16.26 -11.04 9.24
CA PRO A 14 15.64 -11.71 10.37
C PRO A 14 15.88 -13.22 10.30
N HIS A 15 15.95 -13.85 11.47
CA HIS A 15 16.04 -15.29 11.61
C HIS A 15 14.65 -15.92 11.45
N ALA A 16 14.60 -17.14 10.92
CA ALA A 16 13.36 -17.91 10.89
C ALA A 16 12.86 -18.19 12.31
N GLY A 17 11.55 -18.12 12.52
CA GLY A 17 10.91 -18.40 13.79
C GLY A 17 9.42 -18.08 13.77
N ALA A 18 8.79 -18.20 14.94
CA ALA A 18 7.35 -18.03 15.10
C ALA A 18 6.90 -16.59 14.75
N ILE A 19 5.74 -16.49 14.10
CA ILE A 19 5.10 -15.26 13.68
C ILE A 19 3.82 -15.06 14.49
N ALA A 20 3.72 -13.90 15.14
CA ALA A 20 2.49 -13.44 15.77
C ALA A 20 1.74 -12.48 14.82
N VAL A 21 0.41 -12.53 14.82
CA VAL A 21 -0.46 -11.58 14.12
C VAL A 21 -1.24 -10.83 15.19
N LEU A 22 -1.13 -9.50 15.21
CA LEU A 22 -1.68 -8.64 16.26
C LEU A 22 -2.26 -7.34 15.66
N PRO A 23 -3.12 -6.61 16.37
CA PRO A 23 -3.74 -6.97 17.65
C PRO A 23 -4.82 -8.05 17.52
N ASP A 24 -5.33 -8.27 16.31
CA ASP A 24 -6.43 -9.19 16.03
C ASP A 24 -5.97 -10.45 15.28
N ASP A 25 -6.58 -11.59 15.59
CA ASP A 25 -6.42 -12.86 14.89
C ASP A 25 -7.29 -12.88 13.61
N ASP A 26 -6.98 -12.03 12.63
CA ASP A 26 -7.71 -12.00 11.35
C ASP A 26 -7.39 -13.26 10.51
N PRO A 27 -8.38 -14.12 10.20
CA PRO A 27 -8.17 -15.36 9.46
C PRO A 27 -7.48 -15.17 8.11
N MET A 28 -7.73 -14.06 7.42
CA MET A 28 -7.12 -13.76 6.13
C MET A 28 -5.60 -13.68 6.25
N PHE A 29 -5.08 -13.03 7.30
CA PHE A 29 -3.65 -12.89 7.52
C PHE A 29 -3.03 -14.17 8.06
N LEU A 30 -3.72 -14.86 8.97
CA LEU A 30 -3.26 -16.16 9.47
C LEU A 30 -3.09 -17.18 8.34
N ASP A 31 -4.07 -17.26 7.43
CA ASP A 31 -4.02 -18.17 6.29
C ASP A 31 -2.97 -17.75 5.26
N ALA A 32 -2.77 -16.45 5.04
CA ALA A 32 -1.70 -15.96 4.18
C ALA A 32 -0.31 -16.34 4.71
N VAL A 33 -0.07 -16.22 6.01
CA VAL A 33 1.20 -16.64 6.63
C VAL A 33 1.41 -18.15 6.48
N ARG A 34 0.37 -18.96 6.75
CA ARG A 34 0.45 -20.43 6.57
C ARG A 34 0.70 -20.83 5.12
N ALA A 35 0.02 -20.20 4.18
CA ALA A 35 0.19 -20.46 2.75
C ALA A 35 1.60 -20.09 2.25
N ALA A 36 2.23 -19.09 2.87
CA ALA A 36 3.62 -18.71 2.62
C ALA A 36 4.65 -19.62 3.34
N GLY A 37 4.20 -20.60 4.13
CA GLY A 37 5.05 -21.54 4.87
C GLY A 37 5.53 -21.02 6.23
N GLY A 38 4.94 -19.94 6.75
CA GLY A 38 5.25 -19.40 8.07
C GLY A 38 4.60 -20.19 9.21
N GLU A 39 5.25 -20.18 10.37
CA GLU A 39 4.73 -20.76 11.61
C GLU A 39 4.00 -19.70 12.42
N ILE A 40 2.68 -19.85 12.58
CA ILE A 40 1.87 -18.98 13.43
C ILE A 40 1.94 -19.47 14.89
N ALA A 41 2.21 -18.55 15.81
CA ALA A 41 2.11 -18.81 17.25
C ALA A 41 1.58 -17.58 17.99
N ALA A 42 1.06 -17.78 19.21
CA ALA A 42 0.76 -16.68 20.11
C ALA A 42 2.04 -15.89 20.44
N LEU A 43 1.89 -14.59 20.70
CA LEU A 43 3.00 -13.72 21.11
C LEU A 43 3.73 -14.32 22.34
N SER A 44 5.04 -14.49 22.23
CA SER A 44 5.88 -15.08 23.27
C SER A 44 7.33 -14.60 23.14
N PRO A 45 8.21 -14.90 24.11
CA PRO A 45 9.65 -14.61 24.00
C PRO A 45 10.34 -15.25 22.77
N ASP A 46 9.75 -16.31 22.22
CA ASP A 46 10.27 -17.03 21.05
C ASP A 46 9.78 -16.43 19.71
N THR A 47 8.87 -15.45 19.73
CA THR A 47 8.41 -14.75 18.52
C THR A 47 9.60 -14.06 17.82
N ARG A 48 9.69 -14.25 16.50
CA ARG A 48 10.70 -13.60 15.64
C ARG A 48 10.07 -12.67 14.61
N GLY A 49 8.85 -12.96 14.17
CA GLY A 49 8.09 -12.14 13.23
C GLY A 49 6.81 -11.59 13.84
N LEU A 50 6.45 -10.38 13.44
CA LEU A 50 5.21 -9.73 13.83
C LEU A 50 4.50 -9.17 12.60
N VAL A 51 3.23 -9.55 12.40
CA VAL A 51 2.33 -8.88 11.46
C VAL A 51 1.41 -7.98 12.26
N TRP A 52 1.47 -6.67 12.02
CA TRP A 52 0.72 -5.68 12.80
C TRP A 52 -0.42 -5.07 11.98
N LEU A 53 -1.66 -5.33 12.39
CA LEU A 53 -2.88 -5.10 11.63
C LEU A 53 -3.65 -3.83 12.04
N SER A 54 -3.12 -3.02 12.97
CA SER A 54 -3.74 -1.75 13.36
C SER A 54 -2.88 -0.54 13.01
N SER A 55 -3.43 0.38 12.21
CA SER A 55 -2.80 1.68 11.94
C SER A 55 -3.05 2.74 13.01
N GLY A 56 -3.96 2.49 13.96
CA GLY A 56 -4.32 3.43 15.04
C GLY A 56 -3.47 3.27 16.29
N ASP A 57 -2.91 2.09 16.52
CA ASP A 57 -2.32 1.69 17.79
C ASP A 57 -0.78 1.64 17.73
N ALA A 58 -0.17 2.71 17.23
CA ALA A 58 1.28 2.78 17.07
C ALA A 58 2.04 2.70 18.41
N GLU A 59 1.43 3.19 19.50
CA GLU A 59 1.98 3.10 20.86
C GLU A 59 1.98 1.66 21.38
N ASP A 60 0.92 0.90 21.12
CA ASP A 60 0.82 -0.51 21.51
C ASP A 60 1.84 -1.36 20.76
N LEU A 61 2.09 -1.06 19.48
CA LEU A 61 3.16 -1.70 18.72
C LEU A 61 4.53 -1.49 19.40
N VAL A 62 4.82 -0.27 19.86
CA VAL A 62 6.08 0.02 20.59
C VAL A 62 6.14 -0.78 21.88
N ALA A 63 5.05 -0.82 22.66
CA ALA A 63 5.00 -1.57 23.90
C ALA A 63 5.24 -3.07 23.67
N VAL A 64 4.68 -3.65 22.61
CA VAL A 64 4.92 -5.05 22.22
C VAL A 64 6.39 -5.27 21.88
N LEU A 65 6.99 -4.40 21.06
CA LEU A 65 8.39 -4.52 20.64
C LEU A 65 9.37 -4.34 21.81
N ASP A 66 9.09 -3.44 22.75
CA ASP A 66 9.90 -3.24 23.95
C ASP A 66 9.81 -4.44 24.89
N ALA A 67 8.63 -5.05 25.03
CA ALA A 67 8.44 -6.26 25.83
C ALA A 67 9.01 -7.53 25.18
N HIS A 68 9.15 -7.54 23.85
CA HIS A 68 9.60 -8.70 23.06
C HIS A 68 10.80 -8.32 22.17
N PRO A 69 11.97 -8.04 22.77
CA PRO A 69 13.16 -7.59 22.02
C PRO A 69 13.72 -8.62 21.04
N GLY A 70 13.22 -9.87 21.09
CA GLY A 70 13.57 -10.93 20.14
C GLY A 70 12.83 -10.82 18.80
N ILE A 71 11.91 -9.87 18.61
CA ILE A 71 11.24 -9.65 17.32
C ILE A 71 12.23 -8.99 16.35
N GLU A 72 12.47 -9.65 15.23
CA GLU A 72 13.45 -9.24 14.22
C GLU A 72 12.80 -8.80 12.90
N TRP A 73 11.51 -9.07 12.71
CA TRP A 73 10.76 -8.69 11.51
C TRP A 73 9.38 -8.16 11.85
N VAL A 74 9.02 -7.01 11.26
CA VAL A 74 7.68 -6.43 11.38
C VAL A 74 7.11 -6.17 9.99
N GLN A 75 5.93 -6.76 9.72
CA GLN A 75 5.15 -6.55 8.51
C GLN A 75 3.94 -5.67 8.79
N LEU A 76 3.83 -4.57 8.03
CA LEU A 76 2.67 -3.69 8.02
C LEU A 76 1.83 -3.97 6.76
N PRO A 77 0.52 -4.26 6.85
CA PRO A 77 -0.32 -4.58 5.70
C PRO A 77 -0.75 -3.34 4.90
N TYR A 78 0.01 -2.25 4.97
CA TYR A 78 -0.33 -0.97 4.35
C TYR A 78 0.74 -0.53 3.36
N ALA A 79 0.34 0.14 2.28
CA ALA A 79 1.29 0.72 1.34
C ALA A 79 1.92 2.03 1.88
N GLY A 80 1.10 2.88 2.49
CA GLY A 80 1.53 4.07 3.23
C GLY A 80 1.69 3.73 4.71
N VAL A 81 2.80 4.16 5.31
CA VAL A 81 3.15 3.86 6.71
C VAL A 81 3.38 5.12 7.53
N ASP A 82 2.85 6.27 7.06
CA ASP A 82 3.04 7.58 7.70
C ASP A 82 2.55 7.60 9.15
N ALA A 83 1.49 6.84 9.46
CA ALA A 83 0.99 6.67 10.83
C ALA A 83 2.04 6.06 11.79
N PHE A 84 3.02 5.33 11.25
CA PHE A 84 4.10 4.69 12.00
C PHE A 84 5.41 5.48 11.95
N ALA A 85 5.43 6.69 11.38
CA ALA A 85 6.67 7.46 11.17
C ALA A 85 7.48 7.65 12.47
N GLY A 86 6.80 7.94 13.59
CA GLY A 86 7.43 8.05 14.91
C GLY A 86 8.09 6.74 15.35
N VAL A 87 7.36 5.62 15.26
CA VAL A 87 7.88 4.27 15.59
C VAL A 87 9.08 3.95 14.73
N LEU A 88 8.97 4.08 13.41
CA LEU A 88 10.07 3.80 12.48
C LEU A 88 11.30 4.65 12.77
N SER A 89 11.13 5.93 13.12
CA SER A 89 12.25 6.80 13.48
C SER A 89 12.95 6.35 14.77
N GLY A 90 12.20 5.87 15.77
CA GLY A 90 12.76 5.38 17.04
C GLY A 90 13.60 4.09 16.89
N PHE A 91 13.38 3.33 15.81
CA PHE A 91 14.13 2.11 15.49
C PHE A 91 15.15 2.29 14.36
N ALA A 92 15.28 3.49 13.78
CA ALA A 92 16.08 3.73 12.56
C ALA A 92 17.58 3.40 12.72
N ASP A 93 18.12 3.57 13.93
CA ASP A 93 19.53 3.31 14.23
C ASP A 93 19.81 1.84 14.61
N ARG A 94 18.77 0.99 14.63
CA ARG A 94 18.89 -0.43 14.96
C ARG A 94 18.96 -1.27 13.69
N PRO A 95 19.76 -2.36 13.67
CA PRO A 95 19.77 -3.27 12.53
C PRO A 95 18.45 -4.05 12.40
N LEU A 96 17.74 -4.23 13.52
CA LEU A 96 16.48 -4.96 13.63
C LEU A 96 15.49 -4.20 14.54
N PRO A 97 14.17 -4.38 14.34
CA PRO A 97 13.56 -5.27 13.36
C PRO A 97 13.65 -4.74 11.92
N LEU A 98 13.67 -5.66 10.97
CA LEU A 98 13.46 -5.37 9.56
C LEU A 98 11.97 -5.00 9.36
N TRP A 99 11.73 -3.79 8.86
CA TRP A 99 10.39 -3.30 8.58
C TRP A 99 10.01 -3.53 7.12
N THR A 100 8.87 -4.15 6.89
CA THR A 100 8.27 -4.32 5.57
C THR A 100 6.85 -3.78 5.53
N SER A 101 6.39 -3.41 4.34
CA SER A 101 5.06 -2.87 4.12
C SER A 101 4.41 -3.52 2.90
N ALA A 102 3.10 -3.37 2.73
CA ALA A 102 2.38 -3.84 1.55
C ALA A 102 2.51 -2.88 0.35
N LYS A 103 3.62 -2.14 0.26
CA LYS A 103 3.89 -1.25 -0.87
C LYS A 103 3.85 -2.04 -2.17
N GLY A 104 3.01 -1.60 -3.09
CA GLY A 104 2.81 -2.25 -4.38
C GLY A 104 1.54 -3.09 -4.47
N ALA A 105 1.10 -3.71 -3.36
CA ALA A 105 -0.05 -4.63 -3.33
C ALA A 105 -1.35 -3.98 -3.82
N TYR A 106 -1.53 -2.68 -3.55
CA TYR A 106 -2.72 -1.93 -3.92
C TYR A 106 -2.60 -1.17 -5.25
N SER A 107 -1.49 -1.33 -5.99
CA SER A 107 -1.20 -0.47 -7.16
C SER A 107 -2.28 -0.59 -8.24
N GLN A 108 -2.61 -1.82 -8.62
CA GLN A 108 -3.60 -2.10 -9.65
C GLN A 108 -5.02 -1.66 -9.25
N PRO A 109 -5.61 -2.11 -8.12
CA PRO A 109 -6.99 -1.74 -7.78
C PRO A 109 -7.16 -0.23 -7.59
N VAL A 110 -6.15 0.47 -7.05
CA VAL A 110 -6.20 1.93 -6.92
C VAL A 110 -6.09 2.62 -8.27
N ALA A 111 -5.27 2.11 -9.19
CA ALA A 111 -5.18 2.64 -10.55
C ALA A 111 -6.49 2.45 -11.33
N GLU A 112 -7.14 1.29 -11.19
CA GLU A 112 -8.46 1.01 -11.76
C GLU A 112 -9.51 2.01 -11.23
N HIS A 113 -9.51 2.24 -9.91
CA HIS A 113 -10.40 3.21 -9.29
C HIS A 113 -10.16 4.64 -9.78
N ALA A 114 -8.89 5.06 -9.93
CA ALA A 114 -8.53 6.37 -10.44
C ALA A 114 -9.02 6.59 -11.89
N LEU A 115 -8.87 5.58 -12.76
CA LEU A 115 -9.41 5.62 -14.13
C LEU A 115 -10.95 5.72 -14.12
N MET A 116 -11.61 4.90 -13.30
CA MET A 116 -13.07 4.91 -13.16
C MET A 116 -13.59 6.30 -12.75
N LEU A 117 -12.99 6.93 -11.74
CA LEU A 117 -13.37 8.26 -11.29
C LEU A 117 -13.13 9.32 -12.37
N THR A 118 -12.00 9.25 -13.07
CA THR A 118 -11.67 10.16 -14.18
C THR A 118 -12.73 10.08 -15.28
N LEU A 119 -13.09 8.88 -15.73
CA LEU A 119 -14.13 8.69 -16.73
C LEU A 119 -15.50 9.15 -16.21
N SER A 120 -15.81 8.87 -14.94
CA SER A 120 -17.08 9.27 -14.32
C SER A 120 -17.26 10.78 -14.32
N LEU A 121 -16.21 11.53 -13.98
CA LEU A 121 -16.25 13.00 -13.97
C LEU A 121 -16.26 13.58 -15.38
N LEU A 122 -15.43 13.07 -16.30
CA LEU A 122 -15.42 13.51 -17.70
C LEU A 122 -16.78 13.28 -18.38
N ARG A 123 -17.53 12.27 -17.94
CA ARG A 123 -18.88 11.95 -18.45
C ARG A 123 -20.01 12.47 -17.58
N LEU A 124 -19.73 13.30 -16.57
CA LEU A 124 -20.72 13.93 -15.70
C LEU A 124 -21.69 12.91 -15.09
N ILE A 125 -21.17 11.75 -14.70
CA ILE A 125 -21.98 10.66 -14.15
C ILE A 125 -22.71 11.10 -12.87
N PRO A 126 -22.07 11.76 -11.89
CA PRO A 126 -22.75 12.17 -10.66
C PRO A 126 -24.00 13.03 -10.93
N GLU A 127 -23.93 13.98 -11.85
CA GLU A 127 -25.06 14.83 -12.24
C GLU A 127 -26.13 14.01 -12.97
N ARG A 128 -25.71 13.21 -13.96
CA ARG A 128 -26.63 12.45 -14.82
C ARG A 128 -27.45 11.42 -14.07
N VAL A 129 -26.87 10.73 -13.09
CA VAL A 129 -27.60 9.71 -12.33
C VAL A 129 -28.68 10.31 -11.42
N ARG A 130 -28.59 11.61 -11.10
CA ARG A 130 -29.57 12.32 -10.28
C ARG A 130 -30.61 13.09 -11.10
N ALA A 131 -30.44 13.17 -12.42
CA ALA A 131 -31.34 13.92 -13.28
C ALA A 131 -32.71 13.22 -13.36
N THR A 132 -33.78 13.98 -13.17
CA THR A 132 -35.17 13.49 -13.27
C THR A 132 -35.77 13.71 -14.65
N SER A 133 -35.05 14.40 -15.54
CA SER A 133 -35.43 14.66 -16.91
C SER A 133 -34.20 14.76 -17.80
N TRP A 134 -34.40 14.64 -19.11
CA TRP A 134 -33.34 14.84 -20.08
C TRP A 134 -32.94 16.33 -20.12
N PRO A 135 -31.64 16.66 -20.12
CA PRO A 135 -31.19 18.04 -20.24
C PRO A 135 -31.64 18.61 -21.59
N THR A 136 -32.33 19.75 -21.55
CA THR A 136 -32.85 20.46 -22.73
C THR A 136 -31.84 21.47 -23.30
N GLY A 137 -30.68 21.64 -22.64
CA GLY A 137 -29.60 22.54 -23.04
C GLY A 137 -28.38 21.82 -23.64
N GLU A 138 -27.22 22.49 -23.59
CA GLU A 138 -25.97 22.01 -24.16
C GLU A 138 -25.53 20.67 -23.55
N LYS A 139 -25.14 19.73 -24.42
CA LYS A 139 -24.75 18.38 -24.02
C LYS A 139 -23.27 18.34 -23.71
N PHE A 140 -22.94 18.32 -22.43
CA PHE A 140 -21.56 18.25 -21.96
C PHE A 140 -21.11 16.82 -21.70
N GLY A 141 -19.85 16.55 -22.02
CA GLY A 141 -19.15 15.31 -21.75
C GLY A 141 -17.86 15.28 -22.55
N THR A 142 -16.74 15.15 -21.84
CA THR A 142 -15.41 15.18 -22.46
C THR A 142 -14.94 13.75 -22.70
N SER A 143 -14.46 13.45 -23.90
CA SER A 143 -13.78 12.17 -24.14
C SER A 143 -12.40 12.22 -23.52
N LEU A 144 -11.97 11.14 -22.85
CA LEU A 144 -10.58 11.00 -22.42
C LEU A 144 -9.63 10.80 -23.60
N PHE A 145 -10.15 10.34 -24.75
CA PHE A 145 -9.34 9.98 -25.92
C PHE A 145 -8.51 11.16 -26.42
N GLY A 146 -7.19 10.95 -26.57
CA GLY A 146 -6.26 11.96 -27.08
C GLY A 146 -5.97 13.13 -26.14
N LEU A 147 -6.51 13.14 -24.91
CA LEU A 147 -6.25 14.21 -23.94
C LEU A 147 -4.82 14.17 -23.40
N SER A 148 -4.39 15.28 -22.81
CA SER A 148 -3.16 15.33 -22.02
C SER A 148 -3.50 15.07 -20.55
N VAL A 149 -2.76 14.16 -19.91
CA VAL A 149 -2.96 13.76 -18.52
C VAL A 149 -1.69 14.09 -17.73
N LEU A 150 -1.82 14.94 -16.71
CA LEU A 150 -0.75 15.22 -15.76
C LEU A 150 -0.92 14.33 -14.53
N ILE A 151 0.12 13.59 -14.16
CA ILE A 151 0.14 12.76 -12.96
C ILE A 151 1.23 13.28 -12.01
N VAL A 152 0.87 13.51 -10.75
CA VAL A 152 1.80 13.92 -9.70
C VAL A 152 2.12 12.70 -8.81
N GLY A 153 3.39 12.35 -8.72
CA GLY A 153 3.89 11.11 -8.13
C GLY A 153 4.38 10.12 -9.20
N ALA A 154 5.28 9.21 -8.82
CA ALA A 154 5.83 8.18 -9.71
C ALA A 154 5.93 6.81 -9.02
N GLY A 155 4.94 6.48 -8.18
CA GLY A 155 4.86 5.21 -7.46
C GLY A 155 4.19 4.09 -8.29
N GLY A 156 4.03 2.91 -7.68
CA GLY A 156 3.44 1.73 -8.35
C GLY A 156 2.06 1.97 -8.96
N ILE A 157 1.20 2.74 -8.27
CA ILE A 157 -0.12 3.14 -8.80
C ILE A 157 0.00 3.89 -10.13
N VAL A 158 1.00 4.77 -10.25
CA VAL A 158 1.19 5.58 -11.47
C VAL A 158 1.63 4.71 -12.64
N VAL A 159 2.48 3.70 -12.38
CA VAL A 159 2.88 2.72 -13.40
C VAL A 159 1.65 1.98 -13.94
N GLU A 160 0.80 1.48 -13.04
CA GLU A 160 -0.44 0.79 -13.45
C GLU A 160 -1.43 1.73 -14.14
N LEU A 161 -1.58 2.96 -13.65
CA LEU A 161 -2.49 3.94 -14.27
C LEU A 161 -2.05 4.31 -15.68
N ILE A 162 -0.74 4.47 -15.93
CA ILE A 162 -0.22 4.72 -17.29
C ILE A 162 -0.58 3.57 -18.23
N ARG A 163 -0.45 2.32 -17.78
CA ARG A 163 -0.84 1.13 -18.56
C ARG A 163 -2.33 1.13 -18.88
N LEU A 164 -3.17 1.44 -17.89
CA LEU A 164 -4.64 1.51 -18.08
C LEU A 164 -5.07 2.67 -19.00
N LEU A 165 -4.28 3.73 -19.07
CA LEU A 165 -4.54 4.89 -19.92
C LEU A 165 -4.09 4.69 -21.39
N GLU A 166 -3.22 3.72 -21.66
CA GLU A 166 -2.66 3.46 -23.00
C GLU A 166 -3.75 3.35 -24.10
N PRO A 167 -4.86 2.60 -23.92
CA PRO A 167 -5.87 2.45 -24.96
C PRO A 167 -6.60 3.75 -25.33
N PHE A 168 -6.52 4.78 -24.49
CA PHE A 168 -7.13 6.08 -24.74
C PHE A 168 -6.24 7.01 -25.58
N GLY A 169 -5.01 6.61 -25.93
CA GLY A 169 -4.11 7.43 -26.75
C GLY A 169 -3.77 8.78 -26.11
N VAL A 170 -3.75 8.86 -24.78
CA VAL A 170 -3.45 10.09 -24.04
C VAL A 170 -1.97 10.44 -24.08
N ARG A 171 -1.65 11.72 -23.92
CA ARG A 171 -0.28 12.20 -23.66
C ARG A 171 -0.08 12.33 -22.15
N VAL A 172 0.67 11.42 -21.54
CA VAL A 172 0.94 11.45 -20.10
C VAL A 172 2.21 12.25 -19.78
N THR A 173 2.10 13.18 -18.83
CA THR A 173 3.22 13.86 -18.18
C THR A 173 3.26 13.45 -16.71
N VAL A 174 4.41 12.97 -16.23
CA VAL A 174 4.61 12.59 -14.82
C VAL A 174 5.52 13.59 -14.12
N VAL A 175 5.08 14.10 -12.97
CA VAL A 175 5.87 14.98 -12.10
C VAL A 175 6.20 14.25 -10.81
N ARG A 176 7.48 14.19 -10.44
CA ARG A 176 7.92 13.63 -9.15
C ARG A 176 8.89 14.58 -8.46
N ARG A 177 8.92 14.53 -7.13
CA ARG A 177 9.99 15.18 -6.34
C ARG A 177 11.27 14.34 -6.51
N SER A 178 12.36 15.00 -6.89
CA SER A 178 13.72 14.43 -6.94
C SER A 178 14.35 14.43 -5.57
#